data_AF-A0A8B3LR84-F1
#
_entry.id   AF-A0A8B3LR84-F1
#
_cell.length_a   1.000
_cell.length_b   1.000
_cell.length_c   1.000
_cell.angle_alpha   90.00
_cell.angle_beta   90.00
_cell.angle_gamma   90.00
#
_symmetry.space_group_name_H-M   'P 1'
#
loop_
_entity.id
_entity.type
_entity.pdbx_description
1 polymer ?
#
loop_
_entity_poly.entity_id
_entity_poly.type
_entity_poly.pdbx_seq_one_letter_code
_entity_poly.pdbx_strand_id
1 'polypeptide(L)'
;IPAGEPVRLLLTSTDVIHSFWIPSLAGKLDLIPGHMNVLDIKADKPGVYRGQCAEFCGAQHANMGTFIIAEPRPKFDAWLNDQLQPAGAPASGEAKAGADLFL
;
A
#
# COMPACT_ATOMS: atom_id res chain seq x y z
N ILE A 1 -6.44 5.34 -1.20
CA ILE A 1 -7.70 5.30 -0.43
C ILE A 1 -8.56 6.52 -0.74
N PRO A 2 -9.90 6.46 -0.64
CA PRO A 2 -10.75 7.64 -0.74
C PRO A 2 -10.58 8.52 0.51
N ALA A 3 -10.26 9.80 0.34
CA ALA A 3 -10.17 10.76 1.42
C ALA A 3 -11.56 11.04 2.03
N GLY A 4 -11.62 11.28 3.34
CA GLY A 4 -12.85 11.55 4.09
C GLY A 4 -13.61 10.30 4.53
N GLU A 5 -13.16 9.10 4.14
CA GLU A 5 -13.87 7.85 4.37
C GLU A 5 -13.04 6.87 5.23
N PRO A 6 -13.68 6.09 6.12
CA PRO A 6 -13.01 5.04 6.87
C PRO A 6 -12.61 3.88 5.96
N VAL A 7 -11.39 3.39 6.14
CA VAL A 7 -10.85 2.21 5.46
C VAL A 7 -10.37 1.21 6.50
N ARG A 8 -10.86 -0.02 6.39
CA ARG A 8 -10.45 -1.14 7.22
C ARG A 8 -9.28 -1.88 6.58
N LEU A 9 -8.15 -1.91 7.28
CA LEU A 9 -7.00 -2.72 6.94
C LEU A 9 -7.06 -4.05 7.69
N LEU A 10 -6.88 -5.15 6.97
CA LEU A 10 -6.65 -6.47 7.54
C LEU A 10 -5.15 -6.77 7.42
N LEU A 11 -4.49 -6.95 8.55
CA LEU A 11 -3.04 -6.94 8.67
C LEU A 11 -2.53 -8.29 9.18
N THR A 12 -1.62 -8.90 8.44
CA THR A 12 -0.90 -10.12 8.82
C THR A 12 0.47 -10.15 8.16
N SER A 13 1.32 -11.08 8.54
CA SER A 13 2.65 -11.29 7.94
C SER A 13 2.80 -12.71 7.42
N THR A 14 3.63 -12.88 6.39
CA THR A 14 3.99 -14.18 5.82
C THR A 14 5.33 -14.71 6.33
N ASP A 15 6.11 -13.91 7.07
CA ASP A 15 7.46 -14.26 7.51
C ASP A 15 7.70 -13.99 9.02
N VAL A 16 8.14 -12.80 9.39
CA VAL A 16 8.42 -12.34 10.76
C VAL A 16 7.42 -11.28 11.18
N ILE A 17 7.49 -10.80 12.42
CA ILE A 17 6.64 -9.69 12.86
C ILE A 17 7.09 -8.40 12.17
N HIS A 18 6.13 -7.67 11.62
CA HIS A 18 6.29 -6.28 11.19
C HIS A 18 5.32 -5.40 11.97
N SER A 19 5.37 -4.08 11.79
CA SER A 19 4.34 -3.20 12.34
C SER A 19 3.99 -2.11 11.35
N PHE A 20 2.72 -2.04 10.98
CA PHE A 20 2.21 -1.04 10.07
C PHE A 20 1.98 0.27 10.82
N TRP A 21 2.65 1.33 10.39
CA TRP A 21 2.56 2.62 11.06
C TRP A 21 2.59 3.78 10.07
N ILE A 22 1.47 4.51 9.99
CA ILE A 22 1.35 5.82 9.35
C ILE A 22 1.05 6.84 10.46
N PRO A 23 2.06 7.52 11.05
CA PRO A 23 1.89 8.32 12.27
C PRO A 23 0.81 9.40 12.18
N SER A 24 0.61 9.97 10.99
CA SER A 24 -0.37 11.02 10.72
C SER A 24 -1.82 10.53 10.54
N LEU A 25 -2.04 9.22 10.48
CA LEU A 25 -3.38 8.64 10.28
C LEU A 25 -3.86 7.82 11.48
N ALA A 26 -2.98 7.01 12.09
CA ALA A 26 -3.33 6.15 13.21
C ALA A 26 -2.09 5.72 14.02
N GLY A 27 -2.33 5.07 15.17
CA GLY A 27 -1.29 4.34 15.90
C GLY A 27 -0.73 3.17 15.07
N LYS A 28 0.38 2.58 15.55
CA LYS A 28 0.95 1.38 14.93
C LYS A 28 0.13 0.14 15.28
N LEU A 29 0.06 -0.82 14.36
CA LEU A 29 -0.48 -2.16 14.65
C LEU A 29 0.39 -3.23 14.00
N ASP A 30 0.69 -4.27 14.79
CA ASP A 30 1.64 -5.30 14.39
C ASP A 30 1.02 -6.27 13.38
N LEU A 31 1.83 -6.72 12.42
CA LEU A 31 1.53 -7.77 11.46
C LEU A 31 2.21 -9.04 11.97
N ILE A 32 1.42 -9.96 12.50
CA ILE A 32 1.92 -11.16 13.18
C ILE A 32 1.62 -12.39 12.30
N PRO A 33 2.61 -13.23 11.97
CA PRO A 33 2.37 -14.46 11.21
C PRO A 33 1.30 -15.34 11.86
N GLY A 34 0.33 -15.79 11.07
CA GLY A 34 -0.77 -16.64 11.54
C GLY A 34 -1.90 -15.92 12.29
N HIS A 35 -1.79 -14.59 12.47
CA HIS A 35 -2.83 -13.79 13.13
C HIS A 35 -3.28 -12.63 12.23
N MET A 36 -4.60 -12.39 12.22
CA MET A 36 -5.21 -11.28 11.49
C MET A 36 -5.54 -10.16 12.47
N ASN A 37 -4.83 -9.04 12.35
CA ASN A 37 -5.14 -7.81 13.05
C ASN A 37 -6.00 -6.89 12.17
N VAL A 38 -6.78 -6.02 12.80
CA VAL A 38 -7.68 -5.09 12.11
C VAL A 38 -7.37 -3.66 12.55
N LEU A 39 -7.09 -2.78 11.58
CA LEU A 39 -6.87 -1.36 11.82
C LEU A 39 -7.80 -0.53 10.93
N ASP A 40 -8.68 0.26 11.53
CA ASP A 40 -9.47 1.24 10.81
C ASP A 40 -8.69 2.57 10.73
N ILE A 41 -8.52 3.09 9.52
CA ILE A 41 -7.85 4.38 9.26
C ILE A 41 -8.78 5.31 8.50
N LYS A 42 -8.55 6.63 8.60
CA LYS A 42 -9.21 7.63 7.76
C LYS A 42 -8.25 8.78 7.50
N ALA A 43 -8.10 9.15 6.23
CA ALA A 43 -7.39 10.36 5.84
C ALA A 43 -8.40 11.48 5.58
N ASP A 44 -8.44 12.51 6.42
CA ASP A 44 -9.43 13.59 6.29
C ASP A 44 -9.22 14.47 5.05
N LYS A 45 -7.98 14.53 4.54
CA LYS A 45 -7.61 15.35 3.39
C LYS A 45 -6.91 14.50 2.33
N PRO A 46 -7.04 14.85 1.04
CA PRO A 46 -6.18 14.28 0.01
C PRO A 46 -4.70 14.55 0.31
N GLY A 47 -3.84 13.60 -0.03
CA GLY A 47 -2.40 13.75 0.19
C GLY A 47 -1.64 12.42 0.20
N VAL A 48 -0.32 12.53 0.33
CA VAL A 48 0.59 11.41 0.47
C VAL A 48 1.04 11.31 1.92
N TYR A 49 0.77 10.17 2.54
CA TYR A 49 1.05 9.91 3.95
C TYR A 49 2.16 8.86 4.06
N ARG A 50 3.32 9.27 4.55
CA ARG A 50 4.49 8.39 4.75
C ARG A 50 4.29 7.54 6.02
N GLY A 51 4.68 6.27 5.94
CA GLY A 51 4.79 5.41 7.11
C GLY A 51 5.97 4.47 7.08
N GLN A 52 6.33 3.88 8.20
CA GLN A 52 7.51 3.03 8.32
C GLN A 52 7.14 1.73 9.02
N CYS A 53 7.82 0.63 8.68
CA CYS A 53 7.78 -0.55 9.55
C CYS A 53 8.24 -0.17 10.96
N ALA A 54 7.43 -0.43 11.97
CA ALA A 54 7.68 -0.04 13.37
C ALA A 54 8.03 -1.21 14.29
N GLU A 55 8.40 -2.36 13.71
CA GLU A 55 8.91 -3.54 14.42
C GLU A 55 10.17 -4.03 13.71
N PHE A 56 11.24 -4.34 14.46
CA PHE A 56 12.50 -4.74 13.85
C PHE A 56 12.34 -6.08 13.13
N CYS A 57 12.42 -6.05 11.80
CA CYS A 57 12.13 -7.21 10.94
C CYS A 57 13.36 -7.72 10.16
N GLY A 58 14.57 -7.27 10.53
CA GLY A 58 15.82 -7.72 9.93
C GLY A 58 16.63 -6.60 9.27
N ALA A 59 17.63 -6.97 8.46
CA ALA A 59 18.63 -6.03 7.93
C ALA A 59 18.01 -4.91 7.07
N GLN A 60 16.92 -5.19 6.37
CA GLN A 60 16.22 -4.22 5.51
C GLN A 60 15.13 -3.44 6.25
N HIS A 61 15.01 -3.57 7.57
CA HIS A 61 13.97 -2.92 8.36
C HIS A 61 13.89 -1.40 8.13
N ALA A 62 15.02 -0.71 8.14
CA ALA A 62 15.06 0.74 7.91
C ALA A 62 14.62 1.13 6.48
N ASN A 63 14.74 0.23 5.52
CA ASN A 63 14.33 0.43 4.13
C ASN A 63 12.86 0.04 3.87
N MET A 64 12.17 -0.52 4.87
CA MET A 64 10.79 -0.98 4.76
C MET A 64 9.80 0.18 4.99
N GLY A 65 9.76 1.08 4.02
CA GLY A 65 8.84 2.21 3.99
C GLY A 65 7.54 1.90 3.25
N THR A 66 6.43 2.51 3.70
CA THR A 66 5.17 2.52 2.97
C THR A 66 4.63 3.95 2.76
N PHE A 67 3.68 4.09 1.84
CA PHE A 67 2.90 5.29 1.62
C PHE A 67 1.42 4.94 1.51
N ILE A 68 0.57 5.80 2.08
CA ILE A 68 -0.85 5.86 1.73
C ILE A 68 -1.09 7.10 0.89
N ILE A 69 -1.65 6.90 -0.30
CA ILE A 69 -2.13 7.99 -1.16
C ILE A 69 -3.63 8.11 -0.94
N ALA A 70 -4.08 9.24 -0.39
CA ALA A 70 -5.49 9.57 -0.23
C ALA A 70 -5.92 10.53 -1.35
N GLU A 71 -6.97 10.17 -2.07
CA GLU A 71 -7.49 10.94 -3.19
C GLU A 71 -8.96 11.30 -2.95
N PRO A 72 -9.48 12.42 -3.51
CA PRO A 72 -10.91 12.65 -3.59
C PRO A 72 -11.61 11.45 -4.24
N ARG A 73 -12.82 11.10 -3.76
CA ARG A 73 -13.61 9.95 -4.23
C ARG A 73 -13.62 9.77 -5.76
N PRO A 74 -13.92 10.79 -6.59
CA PRO A 74 -13.93 10.62 -8.05
C PRO A 74 -12.57 10.23 -8.65
N LYS A 75 -11.47 10.71 -8.09
CA LYS A 75 -10.11 10.35 -8.53
C LYS A 75 -9.74 8.94 -8.07
N PHE A 76 -10.11 8.57 -6.85
CA PHE A 76 -9.90 7.21 -6.36
C PHE A 76 -10.66 6.19 -7.21
N ASP A 77 -11.91 6.48 -7.57
CA ASP A 77 -12.72 5.58 -8.40
C ASP A 77 -12.17 5.48 -9.83
N ALA A 78 -11.73 6.59 -10.42
CA ALA A 78 -11.05 6.58 -11.72
C ALA A 78 -9.77 5.73 -11.70
N TRP A 79 -8.95 5.91 -10.66
CA TRP A 79 -7.76 5.08 -10.45
C TRP A 79 -8.12 3.60 -10.27
N LEU A 80 -9.11 3.28 -9.44
CA LEU A 80 -9.53 1.89 -9.21
C LEU A 80 -10.02 1.23 -10.50
N ASN A 81 -10.84 1.93 -11.29
CA ASN A 81 -11.36 1.41 -12.56
C ASN A 81 -10.25 1.14 -13.57
N ASP A 82 -9.21 1.98 -13.60
CA ASP A 82 -8.01 1.80 -14.42
C ASP A 82 -7.19 0.59 -13.96
N GLN A 83 -6.94 0.45 -12.65
CA GLN A 83 -6.18 -0.68 -12.08
C GLN A 83 -6.87 -2.04 -12.26
N LEU A 84 -8.19 -2.07 -12.42
CA LEU A 84 -8.95 -3.29 -12.69
C LEU A 84 -8.88 -3.73 -14.15
N GLN A 85 -8.36 -2.89 -15.06
CA GLN A 85 -8.17 -3.29 -16.46
C GLN A 85 -6.96 -4.24 -16.60
N PRO A 86 -6.98 -5.16 -17.58
CA PRO A 86 -5.79 -5.94 -17.91
C PRO A 86 -4.62 -5.04 -18.28
N ALA A 87 -3.40 -5.50 -17.97
CA ALA A 87 -2.19 -4.81 -18.41
C ALA A 87 -2.21 -4.68 -19.95
N GLY A 88 -1.98 -3.45 -20.43
CA GLY A 88 -1.91 -3.19 -21.87
C GLY A 88 -0.72 -3.91 -22.51
N ALA A 89 -0.91 -4.41 -23.73
CA ALA A 89 0.17 -5.03 -24.48
C ALA A 89 1.27 -3.99 -24.81
N PRO A 90 2.55 -4.37 -24.80
CA PRO A 90 3.63 -3.45 -25.12
C PRO A 90 3.52 -2.91 -26.56
N ALA A 91 3.37 -1.58 -26.68
CA ALA A 91 3.12 -0.94 -27.97
C ALA A 91 4.40 -0.59 -28.74
N SER A 92 5.47 -0.21 -28.05
CA SER A 92 6.76 0.15 -28.67
C SER A 92 7.71 -1.05 -28.77
N GLY A 93 8.70 -0.97 -29.66
CA GLY A 93 9.74 -2.00 -29.77
C GLY A 93 10.53 -2.17 -28.47
N GLU A 94 10.82 -1.06 -27.78
CA GLU A 94 11.49 -1.07 -26.47
C GLU A 94 10.61 -1.71 -25.39
N ALA A 95 9.31 -1.39 -25.35
CA ALA A 95 8.40 -2.00 -24.40
C ALA A 95 8.26 -3.52 -24.63
N LYS A 96 8.29 -3.97 -25.90
CA LYS A 96 8.29 -5.40 -26.24
C LYS A 96 9.56 -6.09 -25.77
N ALA A 97 10.73 -5.53 -26.08
CA ALA A 97 12.01 -6.05 -25.60
C ALA A 97 12.08 -6.11 -24.06
N GLY A 98 11.53 -5.09 -23.39
CA GLY A 98 11.42 -5.07 -21.93
C GLY A 98 10.50 -6.17 -21.39
N ALA A 99 9.36 -6.42 -22.05
CA ALA A 99 8.45 -7.49 -21.68
C ALA A 99 9.09 -8.88 -21.85
N ASP A 100 9.80 -9.11 -22.95
CA ASP A 100 10.50 -10.38 -23.22
C ASP A 100 11.63 -10.66 -22.23
N LEU A 101 12.23 -9.62 -21.63
CA LEU A 101 13.25 -9.76 -20.59
C LEU A 101 12.66 -9.99 -19.20
N PHE A 102 11.50 -9.40 -18.92
CA PHE A 102 10.87 -9.42 -17.60
C PHE A 102 10.10 -10.72 -17.33
N LEU A 103 9.48 -11.29 -18.37
CA LEU A 103 8.68 -12.52 -18.31
C LEU A 103 9.54 -13.76 -18.61
#